data_AF-A0A1S1FDL9-F1
#
_entry.id   AF-A0A1S1FDL9-F1
#
_cell.length_a   1.000
_cell.length_b   1.000
_cell.length_c   1.000
_cell.angle_alpha   90.00
_cell.angle_beta   90.00
_cell.angle_gamma   90.00
#
_symmetry.space_group_name_H-M   'P 1'
#
loop_
_entity.id
_entity.type
_entity.pdbx_description
1 polymer ?
#
loop_
_entity_poly.entity_id
_entity_poly.type
_entity_poly.pdbx_seq_one_letter_code
_entity_poly.pdbx_strand_id
1 'polypeptide(L)'
;MGEIEASIVKWIKDLVTDVFNRLLAVELHNDGFRELMNQEETCRFLGISADTFRDNYRYLDGFPKELPAKRWSKRAIKEWLKNQI
;
A
#
# COMPACT_ATOMS: atom_id res chain seq x y z
N MET A 1 16.82 -43.09 8.13
CA MET A 1 16.01 -42.06 7.45
C MET A 1 16.95 -41.34 6.50
N GLY A 2 16.74 -41.47 5.18
CA GLY A 2 17.77 -41.22 4.16
C GLY A 2 17.97 -39.73 3.86
N GLU A 3 19.17 -39.35 3.40
CA GLU A 3 19.50 -37.96 3.02
C GLU A 3 18.52 -37.37 1.99
N ILE A 4 17.97 -38.21 1.11
CA ILE A 4 16.95 -37.85 0.12
C ILE A 4 15.66 -37.36 0.81
N GLU A 5 15.22 -38.05 1.86
CA GLU A 5 14.01 -37.73 2.60
C GLU A 5 14.18 -36.39 3.34
N ALA A 6 15.34 -36.17 3.94
CA ALA A 6 15.69 -34.90 4.57
C ALA A 6 15.73 -33.73 3.55
N SER A 7 16.26 -33.98 2.35
CA SER A 7 16.29 -32.99 1.27
C SER A 7 14.89 -32.62 0.78
N ILE A 8 14.00 -33.61 0.63
CA ILE A 8 12.60 -33.36 0.22
C ILE A 8 11.87 -32.54 1.29
N VAL A 9 12.01 -32.92 2.57
CA VAL A 9 11.40 -32.18 3.69
C VAL A 9 11.90 -30.73 3.73
N LYS A 10 13.20 -30.51 3.49
CA LYS A 10 13.77 -29.16 3.44
C LYS A 10 13.18 -28.35 2.28
N TRP A 11 13.14 -28.92 1.08
CA TRP A 11 12.57 -28.26 -0.10
C TRP A 11 11.12 -27.84 0.11
N ILE A 12 10.29 -28.71 0.69
CA ILE A 12 8.89 -28.39 1.00
C ILE A 12 8.80 -27.24 2.00
N LYS A 13 9.63 -27.24 3.05
CA LYS A 13 9.65 -26.15 4.03
C LYS A 13 10.02 -24.83 3.38
N ASP A 14 11.08 -24.81 2.56
CA ASP A 14 11.54 -23.61 1.87
C ASP A 14 10.45 -23.05 0.93
N LEU A 15 9.76 -23.93 0.19
CA LEU A 15 8.65 -23.55 -0.68
C LEU A 15 7.47 -22.94 0.10
N VAL A 16 7.06 -23.59 1.20
CA VAL A 16 5.96 -23.09 2.05
C VAL A 16 6.33 -21.74 2.65
N THR A 17 7.55 -21.58 3.15
CA THR A 17 8.04 -20.32 3.70
C THR A 17 8.09 -19.20 2.65
N ASP A 18 8.54 -19.50 1.43
CA ASP A 18 8.56 -18.51 0.33
C ASP A 18 7.14 -18.05 -0.03
N VAL A 19 6.19 -18.99 -0.15
CA VAL A 19 4.77 -18.66 -0.43
C VAL A 19 4.17 -17.80 0.70
N PHE A 20 4.42 -18.17 1.96
CA PHE A 20 3.95 -17.38 3.10
C PHE A 20 4.54 -15.97 3.12
N ASN A 21 5.83 -15.82 2.86
CA ASN A 21 6.48 -14.51 2.82
C ASN A 21 5.94 -13.64 1.68
N ARG A 22 5.62 -14.23 0.53
CA ARG A 22 4.98 -13.52 -0.58
C ARG A 22 3.56 -13.07 -0.22
N LEU A 23 2.77 -13.92 0.43
CA LEU A 23 1.43 -13.56 0.90
C LEU A 23 1.47 -12.44 1.95
N LEU A 24 2.40 -12.55 2.91
CA LEU A 24 2.63 -11.50 3.91
C LEU A 24 3.08 -10.19 3.27
N ALA A 25 3.96 -10.23 2.25
CA ALA A 25 4.37 -9.04 1.53
C ALA A 25 3.18 -8.38 0.81
N VAL A 26 2.29 -9.18 0.22
CA VAL A 26 1.06 -8.68 -0.39
C VAL A 26 0.15 -8.04 0.66
N GLU A 27 -0.07 -8.67 1.82
CA GLU A 27 -0.85 -8.08 2.91
C GLU A 27 -0.22 -6.81 3.50
N LEU A 28 1.09 -6.80 3.74
CA LEU A 28 1.83 -5.64 4.25
C LEU A 28 1.78 -4.45 3.28
N HIS A 29 1.72 -4.69 1.98
CA HIS A 29 1.53 -3.65 0.97
C HIS A 29 0.05 -3.31 0.71
N ASN A 30 -0.87 -4.13 1.20
CA ASN A 30 -2.30 -3.91 1.09
C ASN A 30 -2.78 -3.14 2.32
N ASP A 31 -2.50 -1.84 2.30
CA ASP A 31 -3.02 -0.84 3.23
C ASP A 31 -4.56 -0.71 3.23
N GLY A 32 -5.27 -1.58 2.51
CA GLY A 32 -6.74 -1.60 2.41
C GLY A 32 -7.30 -0.54 1.46
N PHE A 33 -6.44 0.25 0.82
CA PHE A 33 -6.84 1.35 -0.05
C PHE A 33 -6.64 1.02 -1.52
N ARG A 34 -7.64 1.37 -2.33
CA ARG A 34 -7.58 1.27 -3.79
C ARG A 34 -6.53 2.23 -4.36
N GLU A 35 -6.02 1.93 -5.55
CA GLU A 35 -5.07 2.83 -6.23
C GLU A 35 -5.69 4.20 -6.55
N LEU A 36 -6.98 4.23 -6.90
CA LEU A 36 -7.74 5.47 -7.11
C LEU A 36 -8.71 5.69 -5.94
N MET A 37 -8.25 6.45 -4.97
CA MET A 37 -8.98 6.76 -3.75
C MET A 37 -9.96 7.91 -3.99
N ASN A 38 -11.20 7.78 -3.52
CA ASN A 38 -12.09 8.92 -3.38
C ASN A 38 -11.65 9.83 -2.23
N GLN A 39 -12.34 10.95 -2.02
CA GLN A 39 -12.01 11.90 -0.98
C GLN A 39 -11.99 11.25 0.42
N GLU A 40 -13.00 10.44 0.75
CA GLU A 40 -13.09 9.78 2.07
C GLU A 40 -11.96 8.76 2.27
N GLU A 41 -11.67 7.94 1.26
CA GLU A 41 -10.54 7.01 1.26
C GLU A 41 -9.21 7.75 1.42
N THR A 42 -9.05 8.90 0.75
CA THR A 42 -7.83 9.72 0.83
C THR A 42 -7.67 10.35 2.21
N CYS A 43 -8.76 10.83 2.82
CA CYS A 43 -8.74 11.39 4.18
C CYS A 43 -8.38 10.32 5.21
N ARG A 44 -8.98 9.12 5.09
CA ARG A 44 -8.65 7.96 5.93
C ARG A 44 -7.20 7.51 5.76
N PHE A 45 -6.71 7.49 4.51
CA PHE A 45 -5.32 7.15 4.20
C PHE A 45 -4.32 8.13 4.83
N LEU A 46 -4.63 9.44 4.81
CA LEU A 46 -3.81 10.50 5.40
C LEU A 46 -4.01 10.66 6.91
N GLY A 47 -5.05 10.05 7.50
CA GLY A 47 -5.38 10.20 8.92
C GLY A 47 -5.92 11.59 9.30
N ILE A 48 -6.55 12.31 8.36
CA ILE A 48 -7.04 13.68 8.56
C ILE A 48 -8.55 13.79 8.32
N SER A 49 -9.15 14.88 8.82
CA SER A 49 -10.56 15.17 8.56
C SER A 49 -10.79 15.65 7.13
N ALA A 50 -12.03 15.50 6.65
CA ALA A 50 -12.42 15.94 5.31
C ALA A 50 -12.30 17.46 5.11
N ASP A 51 -12.54 18.24 6.16
CA ASP A 51 -12.36 19.69 6.13
C ASP A 51 -10.88 20.06 6.01
N THR A 52 -10.02 19.43 6.82
CA THR A 52 -8.56 19.63 6.71
C THR A 52 -8.05 19.27 5.32
N PHE A 53 -8.51 18.15 4.74
CA PHE A 53 -8.13 17.76 3.40
C PHE A 53 -8.58 18.77 2.34
N ARG A 54 -9.84 19.23 2.39
CA ARG A 54 -10.39 20.20 1.45
C ARG A 54 -9.67 21.55 1.53
N ASP A 55 -9.41 22.01 2.74
CA ASP A 55 -8.99 23.39 2.98
C ASP A 55 -7.45 23.54 2.92
N ASN A 56 -6.69 22.47 3.18
CA ASN A 56 -5.22 22.54 3.26
C ASN A 56 -4.45 21.64 2.28
N TYR A 57 -5.06 20.58 1.72
CA TYR A 57 -4.34 19.60 0.88
C TYR A 57 -4.84 19.55 -0.55
N ARG A 58 -6.16 19.54 -0.76
CA ARG A 58 -6.79 19.34 -2.07
C ARG A 58 -6.30 20.31 -3.14
N TYR A 59 -6.03 21.55 -2.74
CA TYR A 59 -5.56 22.63 -3.62
C TYR A 59 -4.13 23.07 -3.30
N LEU A 60 -3.41 22.31 -2.48
CA LEU A 60 -2.03 22.62 -2.11
C LEU A 60 -1.13 22.44 -3.32
N ASP A 61 -0.28 23.43 -3.58
CA ASP A 61 0.68 23.33 -4.66
C ASP A 61 1.68 22.19 -4.39
N GLY A 62 1.92 21.37 -5.41
CA GLY A 62 2.71 20.15 -5.30
C GLY A 62 2.00 18.93 -4.71
N PHE A 63 0.79 19.04 -4.15
CA PHE A 63 0.00 17.86 -3.76
C PHE A 63 -0.52 17.12 -5.02
N PRO A 64 -0.70 15.78 -4.98
CA PRO A 64 -1.22 15.03 -6.12
C PRO A 64 -2.53 15.59 -6.67
N LYS A 65 -2.54 15.79 -7.99
CA LYS A 65 -3.69 16.37 -8.69
C LYS A 65 -4.92 15.46 -8.58
N GLU A 66 -6.07 16.12 -8.45
CA GLU A 66 -7.37 15.48 -8.56
C GLU A 66 -7.57 14.93 -9.98
N LEU A 67 -7.82 13.63 -10.07
CA LEU A 67 -8.17 12.92 -11.30
C LEU A 67 -9.70 13.00 -11.54
N PRO A 68 -10.16 12.70 -12.77
CA PRO A 68 -11.59 12.64 -13.06
C PRO A 68 -12.38 11.83 -12.03
N ALA A 69 -13.63 12.24 -11.80
CA ALA A 69 -14.52 11.68 -10.76
C ALA A 69 -14.03 11.89 -9.31
N LYS A 70 -13.27 12.97 -9.06
CA LYS A 70 -12.78 13.36 -7.72
C LYS A 70 -11.97 12.23 -7.05
N ARG A 71 -10.96 11.76 -7.78
CA ARG A 71 -10.10 10.63 -7.34
C ARG A 71 -8.65 11.07 -7.18
N TRP A 72 -7.92 10.42 -6.28
CA TRP A 72 -6.49 10.64 -6.08
C TRP A 72 -5.72 9.32 -6.19
N SER A 73 -4.55 9.38 -6.83
CA SER A 73 -3.66 8.23 -6.93
C SER A 73 -2.96 7.98 -5.60
N LYS A 74 -3.17 6.79 -5.03
CA LYS A 74 -2.47 6.33 -3.82
C LYS A 74 -0.95 6.38 -3.99
N ARG A 75 -0.45 5.90 -5.13
CA ARG A 75 0.99 5.99 -5.46
C ARG A 75 1.49 7.43 -5.48
N ALA A 76 0.78 8.35 -6.11
CA ALA A 76 1.20 9.75 -6.14
C ALA A 76 1.23 10.37 -4.73
N ILE A 77 0.26 10.05 -3.87
CA ILE A 77 0.24 10.53 -2.47
C ILE A 77 1.40 9.91 -1.67
N LYS A 78 1.70 8.63 -1.84
CA LYS A 78 2.86 8.00 -1.17
C LYS A 78 4.18 8.63 -1.59
N GLU A 79 4.38 8.87 -2.88
CA GLU A 79 5.59 9.56 -3.37
C GLU A 79 5.66 11.00 -2.86
N TRP A 80 4.52 11.71 -2.84
CA TRP A 80 4.46 13.06 -2.26
C TRP A 80 4.86 13.06 -0.78
N LEU A 81 4.32 12.13 0.02
CA LEU A 81 4.67 11.99 1.45
C LEU A 81 6.16 11.70 1.67
N LYS A 82 6.77 10.84 0.85
CA LYS A 82 8.21 10.55 0.93
C LYS A 82 9.08 11.78 0.69
N ASN A 83 8.65 12.69 -0.17
CA ASN A 83 9.37 13.93 -0.49
C ASN A 83 9.24 15.01 0.59
N GLN A 84 8.44 14.78 1.65
CA GLN A 84 8.30 15.71 2.79
C GLN A 84 9.22 15.35 3.98
N ILE A 85 9.95 14.22 3.89
CA ILE A 85 10.91 13.74 4.90
C ILE A 85 12.33 14.09 4.42
#